data_AF-A0A8J1YTX3-F1
#
_entry.id   AF-A0A8J1YTX3-F1
#
_cell.length_a   1.000
_cell.length_b   1.000
_cell.length_c   1.000
_cell.angle_alpha   90.00
_cell.angle_beta   90.00
_cell.angle_gamma   90.00
#
_symmetry.space_group_name_H-M   'P 1'
#
loop_
_entity.id
_entity.type
_entity.pdbx_description
1 polymer ?
#
loop_
_entity_poly.entity_id
_entity_poly.type
_entity_poly.pdbx_seq_one_letter_code
_entity_poly.pdbx_strand_id
1 'polypeptide(L)'
;MSTPWEVRFSNSRQLPYFYNPQTSKSVWEPPAGLSPQQIAVLPGAGQYLGQAQAQQIAQGQGQGGKEGEVRASHILCKHAGSRRPSSWKEVSPSEILISPAHLSNALVNCPERITRTLPAAREIIQHHIDYLRSLPPGDVPREFARIASGDSDCSSAKKGGDLGWFGRGMMQKSFEVSPGA
;
A
#
# COMPACT_ATOMS: atom_id res chain seq x y z
N MET A 1 -36.19 8.66 -27.37
CA MET A 1 -36.55 7.92 -26.14
C MET A 1 -35.53 8.29 -25.08
N SER A 2 -35.96 8.96 -24.01
CA SER A 2 -35.06 9.36 -22.92
C SER A 2 -34.65 8.13 -22.13
N THR A 3 -33.35 7.95 -21.91
CA THR A 3 -32.83 6.83 -21.11
C THR A 3 -33.05 7.12 -19.63
N PRO A 4 -33.43 6.14 -18.79
CA PRO A 4 -33.72 6.39 -17.38
C PRO A 4 -32.48 6.65 -16.52
N TRP A 5 -31.29 6.73 -17.11
CA TRP A 5 -30.04 6.88 -16.36
C TRP A 5 -29.77 8.34 -16.00
N GLU A 6 -29.21 8.56 -14.81
CA GLU A 6 -28.68 9.85 -14.37
C GLU A 6 -27.30 9.67 -13.71
N VAL A 7 -26.48 10.72 -13.74
CA VAL A 7 -25.15 10.72 -13.11
C VAL A 7 -25.27 11.35 -11.73
N ARG A 8 -24.88 10.59 -10.70
CA ARG A 8 -24.82 11.04 -9.31
C ARG A 8 -23.39 11.03 -8.81
N PHE A 9 -23.13 11.73 -7.70
CA PHE A 9 -21.81 11.78 -7.07
C PHE A 9 -21.80 11.00 -5.75
N SER A 10 -20.81 10.14 -5.57
CA SER A 10 -20.63 9.39 -4.33
C SER A 10 -19.80 10.19 -3.34
N ASN A 11 -20.37 10.56 -2.18
CA ASN A 11 -19.63 11.27 -1.13
C ASN A 11 -18.52 10.41 -0.50
N SER A 12 -18.68 9.09 -0.43
CA SER A 12 -17.70 8.19 0.20
C SER A 12 -16.53 7.84 -0.71
N ARG A 13 -16.78 7.75 -2.03
CA ARG A 13 -15.75 7.42 -3.03
C ARG A 13 -15.25 8.65 -3.79
N GLN A 14 -15.87 9.80 -3.60
CA GLN A 14 -15.58 11.05 -4.31
C GLN A 14 -15.54 10.88 -5.84
N LEU A 15 -16.42 10.01 -6.35
CA LEU A 15 -16.49 9.63 -7.77
C LEU A 15 -17.94 9.63 -8.25
N PRO A 16 -18.19 10.06 -9.50
CA PRO A 16 -19.51 9.92 -10.10
C PRO A 16 -19.84 8.46 -10.42
N TYR A 17 -21.12 8.16 -10.45
CA TYR A 17 -21.67 6.86 -10.85
C TYR A 17 -22.99 7.06 -11.59
N PHE A 18 -23.38 6.06 -12.37
CA PHE A 18 -24.64 6.02 -13.09
C PHE A 18 -25.70 5.36 -12.24
N TYR A 19 -26.82 6.03 -12.05
CA TYR A 19 -27.97 5.54 -11.31
C TYR A 19 -29.20 5.43 -12.21
N ASN A 20 -29.91 4.32 -12.11
CA ASN A 20 -31.21 4.13 -12.75
C ASN A 20 -32.30 4.14 -11.67
N PRO A 21 -33.17 5.18 -11.59
CA PRO A 21 -34.23 5.29 -10.60
C PRO A 21 -35.38 4.32 -10.84
N GLN A 22 -35.56 3.80 -12.06
CA GLN A 22 -36.61 2.82 -12.34
C GLN A 22 -36.25 1.44 -11.76
N THR A 23 -34.97 1.07 -11.83
CA THR A 23 -34.50 -0.25 -11.36
C THR A 23 -33.72 -0.19 -10.05
N SER A 24 -33.53 1.01 -9.47
CA SER A 24 -32.65 1.27 -8.32
C SER A 24 -31.23 0.67 -8.48
N LYS A 25 -30.73 0.60 -9.72
CA LYS A 25 -29.40 0.03 -10.01
C LYS A 25 -28.37 1.16 -10.09
N SER A 26 -27.24 0.94 -9.44
CA SER A 26 -26.07 1.83 -9.51
C SER A 26 -24.93 1.09 -10.17
N VAL A 27 -24.28 1.69 -11.15
CA VAL A 27 -23.10 1.16 -11.83
C VAL A 27 -22.05 2.25 -11.97
N TRP A 28 -20.78 1.88 -11.90
CA TRP A 28 -19.66 2.83 -11.98
C TRP A 28 -19.23 3.04 -13.43
N GLU A 29 -19.33 1.99 -14.23
CA GLU A 29 -19.02 2.00 -15.65
C GLU A 29 -20.24 2.49 -16.47
N PRO A 30 -20.00 3.11 -17.64
CA PRO A 30 -21.05 3.45 -18.58
C PRO A 30 -21.96 2.25 -18.89
N PRO A 31 -23.29 2.35 -18.71
CA PRO A 31 -24.22 1.28 -19.03
C PRO A 31 -24.07 0.80 -20.48
N ALA A 32 -23.92 -0.51 -20.67
CA ALA A 32 -23.82 -1.13 -21.99
C ALA A 32 -25.06 -0.80 -22.84
N GLY A 33 -24.88 0.03 -23.87
CA GLY A 33 -25.95 0.51 -24.74
C GLY A 33 -26.09 2.04 -24.84
N LEU A 34 -25.37 2.81 -24.02
CA LEU A 34 -25.31 4.27 -24.14
C LEU A 34 -24.06 4.73 -24.89
N SER A 35 -24.23 5.56 -25.92
CA SER A 35 -23.10 6.19 -26.59
C SER A 35 -22.47 7.30 -25.74
N PRO A 36 -21.19 7.65 -25.96
CA PRO A 36 -20.55 8.77 -25.27
C PRO A 36 -21.29 10.10 -25.42
N GLN A 37 -21.91 10.35 -26.58
CA GLN A 37 -22.71 11.56 -26.78
C GLN A 37 -24.00 11.53 -25.95
N GLN A 38 -24.64 10.37 -25.79
CA GLN A 38 -25.83 10.24 -24.96
C GLN A 38 -25.51 10.42 -23.48
N ILE A 39 -24.35 9.92 -23.04
CA ILE A 39 -23.86 10.06 -21.67
C ILE A 39 -23.65 11.54 -21.31
N ALA A 40 -23.10 12.33 -22.23
CA ALA A 40 -22.85 13.76 -22.02
C ALA A 40 -24.14 14.57 -21.77
N VAL A 41 -25.29 14.08 -22.26
CA VAL A 41 -26.60 14.75 -22.15
C VAL A 41 -27.40 14.25 -20.93
N LEU A 42 -26.89 13.28 -20.17
CA LEU A 42 -27.60 12.78 -18.99
C LEU A 42 -27.68 13.84 -17.88
N PRO A 43 -28.76 13.85 -17.09
CA PRO A 43 -28.85 14.69 -15.90
C PRO A 43 -27.65 14.43 -14.96
N GLY A 44 -26.97 15.51 -14.54
CA GLY A 44 -25.76 15.44 -13.69
C GLY A 44 -24.45 15.18 -14.45
N ALA A 45 -24.50 14.83 -15.74
CA ALA A 45 -23.30 14.54 -16.52
C ALA A 45 -22.35 15.74 -16.60
N GLY A 46 -22.84 16.90 -17.02
CA GLY A 46 -22.03 18.12 -17.17
C GLY A 46 -21.39 18.60 -15.86
N GLN A 47 -22.02 18.32 -14.71
CA GLN A 47 -21.52 18.75 -13.40
C GLN A 47 -20.46 17.78 -12.84
N TYR A 48 -20.70 16.47 -12.95
CA TYR A 48 -19.88 15.48 -12.25
C TYR A 48 -18.90 14.72 -13.15
N LEU A 49 -19.18 14.56 -14.46
CA LEU A 49 -18.19 13.94 -15.38
C LEU A 49 -17.03 14.88 -15.68
N GLY A 50 -17.27 16.20 -15.75
CA GLY A 50 -16.19 17.19 -15.90
C GLY A 50 -15.28 17.27 -14.67
N GLN A 51 -15.87 17.20 -13.46
CA GLN A 51 -15.11 17.07 -12.22
C GLN A 51 -14.38 15.73 -12.12
N ALA A 52 -14.95 14.64 -12.62
CA ALA A 52 -14.26 13.35 -12.71
C ALA A 52 -13.14 13.34 -13.74
N GLN A 53 -13.21 14.11 -14.84
CA GLN A 53 -12.05 14.29 -15.72
C GLN A 53 -10.94 15.09 -15.02
N ALA A 54 -11.28 16.16 -14.30
CA ALA A 54 -10.31 16.94 -13.53
C ALA A 54 -9.72 16.15 -12.34
N GLN A 55 -10.53 15.32 -11.67
CA GLN A 55 -10.09 14.40 -10.63
C GLN A 55 -9.42 13.15 -11.21
N GLN A 56 -9.69 12.70 -12.43
CA GLN A 56 -8.89 11.68 -13.12
C GLN A 56 -7.55 12.22 -13.62
N ILE A 57 -7.42 13.54 -13.82
CA ILE A 57 -6.12 14.18 -14.10
C ILE A 57 -5.35 14.44 -12.79
N ALA A 58 -6.04 14.76 -11.68
CA ALA A 58 -5.43 14.97 -10.37
C ALA A 58 -5.23 13.67 -9.54
N GLN A 59 -6.01 12.63 -9.80
CA GLN A 59 -5.98 11.27 -9.26
C GLN A 59 -5.93 10.28 -10.43
N GLY A 60 -4.92 10.45 -11.28
CA GLY A 60 -4.61 9.56 -12.40
C GLY A 60 -4.75 8.08 -12.06
N GLN A 61 -5.66 7.43 -12.80
CA GLN A 61 -5.58 6.03 -13.20
C GLN A 61 -5.60 4.99 -12.07
N GLY A 62 -6.75 4.33 -11.93
CA GLY A 62 -6.78 2.98 -11.37
C GLY A 62 -5.90 2.03 -12.20
N GLN A 63 -4.90 1.47 -11.52
CA GLN A 63 -4.24 0.19 -11.79
C GLN A 63 -3.47 0.03 -13.11
N GLY A 64 -2.35 0.75 -13.19
CA GLY A 64 -1.21 0.36 -14.01
C GLY A 64 -0.10 1.38 -13.76
N GLY A 65 1.09 0.95 -13.35
CA GLY A 65 2.25 1.84 -13.33
C GLY A 65 2.48 2.45 -14.69
N LYS A 66 3.16 3.58 -14.75
CA LYS A 66 3.60 4.14 -16.03
C LYS A 66 4.49 3.12 -16.75
N GLU A 67 4.60 3.24 -18.06
CA GLU A 67 5.50 2.40 -18.84
C GLU A 67 6.92 2.46 -18.24
N GLY A 68 7.47 1.30 -17.87
CA GLY A 68 8.78 1.19 -17.20
C GLY A 68 8.76 1.25 -15.67
N GLU A 69 7.59 1.38 -15.03
CA GLU A 69 7.43 1.24 -13.58
C GLU A 69 7.02 -0.18 -13.18
N VAL A 70 7.48 -0.62 -12.02
CA VAL A 70 7.10 -1.88 -11.40
C VAL A 70 6.51 -1.63 -10.02
N ARG A 71 5.64 -2.53 -9.55
CA ARG A 71 5.14 -2.54 -8.18
C ARG A 71 5.62 -3.80 -7.48
N ALA A 72 6.16 -3.63 -6.29
CA ALA A 72 6.67 -4.73 -5.48
C ALA A 72 6.35 -4.52 -4.00
N SER A 73 6.31 -5.62 -3.26
CA SER A 73 6.29 -5.63 -1.81
C SER A 73 7.58 -6.22 -1.28
N HIS A 74 8.00 -5.84 -0.08
CA HIS A 74 9.21 -6.40 0.53
C HIS A 74 9.07 -6.67 2.04
N ILE A 75 9.94 -7.54 2.55
CA ILE A 75 10.18 -7.73 3.98
C ILE A 75 11.65 -7.35 4.22
N LEU A 76 11.89 -6.34 5.05
CA LEU A 76 13.23 -5.87 5.37
C LEU A 76 13.60 -6.29 6.79
N CYS A 77 14.65 -7.08 6.97
CA CYS A 77 15.24 -7.34 8.28
C CYS A 77 16.60 -6.63 8.37
N LYS A 78 16.70 -5.63 9.24
CA LYS A 78 17.94 -4.89 9.48
C LYS A 78 18.84 -5.63 10.47
N HIS A 79 20.10 -5.24 10.52
CA HIS A 79 21.12 -5.76 11.45
C HIS A 79 21.99 -4.62 11.96
N ALA A 80 22.87 -4.90 12.94
CA ALA A 80 23.73 -3.90 13.58
C ALA A 80 24.62 -3.08 12.62
N GLY A 81 24.97 -3.65 11.47
CA GLY A 81 25.76 -3.01 10.41
C GLY A 81 24.93 -2.27 9.35
N SER A 82 23.61 -2.23 9.48
CA SER A 82 22.75 -1.46 8.56
C SER A 82 23.02 0.04 8.70
N ARG A 83 22.93 0.81 7.60
CA ARG A 83 23.17 2.28 7.62
C ARG A 83 22.35 3.03 8.67
N ARG A 84 21.12 2.58 8.90
CA ARG A 84 20.18 3.10 9.92
C ARG A 84 19.60 1.92 10.68
N PRO A 85 20.32 1.38 11.69
CA PRO A 85 19.93 0.17 12.41
C PRO A 85 18.89 0.51 13.48
N SER A 86 17.74 1.04 13.08
CA SER A 86 16.59 1.33 13.95
C SER A 86 15.30 0.90 13.27
N SER A 87 14.28 0.55 14.04
CA SER A 87 12.98 0.08 13.53
C SER A 87 11.83 0.87 14.12
N TRP A 88 10.70 0.91 13.42
CA TRP A 88 9.45 1.43 14.01
C TRP A 88 8.94 0.52 15.15
N LYS A 89 9.42 -0.72 15.22
CA LYS A 89 9.13 -1.67 16.30
C LYS A 89 9.84 -1.34 17.61
N GLU A 90 10.87 -0.49 17.55
CA GLU A 90 11.62 -0.05 18.72
C GLU A 90 10.96 1.22 19.28
N VAL A 91 10.47 1.16 20.52
CA VAL A 91 9.71 2.24 21.14
C VAL A 91 10.67 3.30 21.69
N SER A 92 10.43 4.57 21.34
CA SER A 92 11.13 5.71 21.95
C SER A 92 10.71 5.87 23.42
N PRO A 93 11.64 6.15 24.36
CA PRO A 93 11.35 6.18 25.81
C PRO A 93 10.31 7.20 26.29
N SER A 94 9.78 8.07 25.41
CA SER A 94 8.88 9.17 25.78
C SER A 94 7.48 8.75 26.25
N GLU A 95 7.11 7.46 26.12
CA GLU A 95 5.85 6.93 26.68
C GLU A 95 6.03 6.28 28.07
N ILE A 96 7.26 6.23 28.59
CA ILE A 96 7.53 5.66 29.92
C ILE A 96 7.35 6.76 30.98
N LEU A 97 6.09 7.06 31.31
CA LEU A 97 5.73 7.75 32.55
C LEU A 97 5.87 6.76 33.72
N ILE A 98 7.10 6.56 34.22
CA ILE A 98 7.32 5.81 35.47
C ILE A 98 7.84 6.76 36.55
N SER A 99 7.16 6.70 37.70
CA SER A 99 7.43 7.45 38.93
C SER A 99 8.89 7.38 39.43
N PRO A 100 9.36 8.40 40.19
CA PRO A 100 10.79 8.66 40.44
C PRO A 100 11.51 7.68 41.39
N ALA A 101 10.89 6.57 41.81
CA ALA A 101 11.30 5.83 43.00
C ALA A 101 12.26 4.64 42.76
N HIS A 102 12.72 4.35 41.54
CA HIS A 102 13.57 3.17 41.26
C HIS A 102 14.92 3.51 40.59
N LEU A 103 15.45 4.69 40.84
CA LEU A 103 16.63 5.22 40.17
C LEU A 103 17.98 4.71 40.77
N SER A 104 18.21 3.41 40.85
CA SER A 104 19.56 2.91 41.21
C SER A 104 20.05 1.63 40.55
N ASN A 105 19.40 1.09 39.51
CA ASN A 105 20.05 0.05 38.69
C ASN A 105 19.57 -0.09 37.24
N ALA A 106 18.82 0.87 36.71
CA ALA A 106 18.31 0.86 35.34
C ALA A 106 19.08 1.85 34.45
N LEU A 107 20.42 1.73 34.42
CA LEU A 107 21.20 2.34 33.34
C LEU A 107 21.35 1.32 32.21
N VAL A 108 20.92 1.74 31.01
CA VAL A 108 21.33 1.23 29.69
C VAL A 108 20.61 -0.02 29.16
N ASN A 109 19.30 0.08 28.91
CA ASN A 109 18.74 -0.69 27.79
C ASN A 109 17.54 0.02 27.15
N CYS A 110 17.80 1.16 26.51
CA CYS A 110 16.88 1.77 25.55
C CYS A 110 17.25 1.22 24.17
N PRO A 111 16.52 0.27 23.55
CA PRO A 111 16.92 -0.32 22.29
C PRO A 111 16.45 0.60 21.15
N GLU A 112 17.01 1.81 21.02
CA GLU A 112 16.84 2.62 19.80
C GLU A 112 17.63 2.07 18.60
N ARG A 113 18.35 0.96 18.82
CA ARG A 113 19.27 0.37 17.86
C ARG A 113 19.14 -1.14 17.78
N ILE A 114 18.93 -1.62 16.57
CA ILE A 114 18.97 -3.03 16.20
C ILE A 114 20.37 -3.58 16.45
N THR A 115 20.46 -4.55 17.37
CA THR A 115 21.72 -5.21 17.77
C THR A 115 21.97 -6.56 17.11
N ARG A 116 20.97 -7.13 16.42
CA ARG A 116 21.08 -8.46 15.79
C ARG A 116 22.19 -8.48 14.72
N THR A 117 22.87 -9.62 14.58
CA THR A 117 23.97 -9.79 13.63
C THR A 117 23.46 -9.99 12.19
N LEU A 118 24.35 -9.85 11.20
CA LEU A 118 24.01 -10.12 9.80
C LEU A 118 23.58 -11.59 9.58
N PRO A 119 24.28 -12.62 10.12
CA PRO A 119 23.82 -14.00 10.03
C PRO A 119 22.43 -14.21 10.62
N ALA A 120 22.16 -13.65 11.81
CA ALA A 120 20.84 -13.76 12.44
C ALA A 120 19.73 -13.11 11.61
N ALA A 121 19.97 -11.92 11.05
CA ALA A 121 19.03 -11.28 10.14
C ALA A 121 18.78 -12.13 8.87
N ARG A 122 19.81 -12.80 8.36
CA ARG A 122 19.70 -13.70 7.21
C ARG A 122 18.89 -14.95 7.54
N GLU A 123 19.08 -15.55 8.71
CA GLU A 123 18.29 -16.70 9.17
C GLU A 123 16.80 -16.35 9.31
N ILE A 124 16.49 -15.16 9.86
CA ILE A 124 15.10 -14.67 9.94
C ILE A 124 14.47 -14.58 8.55
N ILE A 125 15.16 -13.95 7.59
CA ILE A 125 14.66 -13.85 6.21
C ILE A 125 14.53 -15.23 5.56
N GLN A 126 15.49 -16.12 5.76
CA GLN A 126 15.46 -17.47 5.21
C GLN A 126 14.27 -18.26 5.74
N HIS A 127 13.99 -18.19 7.05
CA HIS A 127 12.83 -18.80 7.65
C HIS A 127 11.51 -18.30 7.02
N HIS A 128 11.37 -17.01 6.78
CA HIS A 128 10.19 -16.48 6.08
C HIS A 128 10.10 -16.95 4.63
N ILE A 129 11.22 -17.01 3.90
CA ILE A 129 11.26 -17.53 2.53
C ILE A 129 10.80 -18.98 2.50
N ASP A 130 11.31 -19.83 3.39
CA ASP A 130 10.98 -21.25 3.43
C ASP A 130 9.51 -21.47 3.80
N TYR A 131 9.02 -20.70 4.78
CA TYR A 131 7.61 -20.70 5.13
C TYR A 131 6.71 -20.27 3.96
N LEU A 132 7.01 -19.14 3.30
CA LEU A 132 6.22 -18.66 2.16
C LEU A 132 6.24 -19.64 0.98
N ARG A 133 7.37 -20.33 0.75
CA ARG A 133 7.49 -21.37 -0.29
C ARG A 133 6.70 -22.63 0.03
N SER A 134 6.43 -22.91 1.31
CA SER A 134 5.63 -24.06 1.73
C SER A 134 4.12 -23.88 1.52
N LEU A 135 3.68 -22.64 1.26
CA LEU A 135 2.27 -22.29 1.13
C LEU A 135 1.74 -22.50 -0.29
N PRO A 136 0.42 -22.74 -0.43
CA PRO A 136 -0.25 -22.66 -1.73
C PRO A 136 -0.06 -21.26 -2.36
N PRO A 137 0.16 -21.15 -3.68
CA PRO A 137 0.39 -19.86 -4.34
C PRO A 137 -0.69 -18.81 -4.10
N GLY A 138 -1.94 -19.22 -3.87
CA GLY A 138 -3.05 -18.31 -3.56
C GLY A 138 -2.96 -17.64 -2.19
N ASP A 139 -2.27 -18.27 -1.23
CA ASP A 139 -2.15 -17.78 0.15
C ASP A 139 -0.91 -16.88 0.34
N VAL A 140 0.10 -17.04 -0.52
CA VAL A 140 1.37 -16.30 -0.45
C VAL A 140 1.18 -14.79 -0.36
N PRO A 141 0.34 -14.11 -1.16
CA PRO A 141 0.22 -12.65 -1.09
C PRO A 141 -0.31 -12.14 0.26
N ARG A 142 -1.33 -12.83 0.80
CA ARG A 142 -1.93 -12.49 2.10
C ARG A 142 -0.92 -12.70 3.22
N GLU A 143 -0.23 -13.82 3.17
CA GLU A 143 0.70 -14.21 4.22
C GLU A 143 1.99 -13.38 4.19
N PHE A 144 2.48 -13.06 2.99
CA PHE A 144 3.56 -12.10 2.80
C PHE A 144 3.23 -10.75 3.42
N ALA A 145 2.04 -10.21 3.14
CA ALA A 145 1.60 -8.94 3.70
C ALA A 145 1.49 -8.98 5.24
N ARG A 146 1.05 -10.12 5.81
CA ARG A 146 0.99 -10.34 7.25
C ARG A 146 2.38 -10.31 7.88
N ILE A 147 3.33 -11.08 7.33
CA ILE A 147 4.72 -11.10 7.80
C ILE A 147 5.36 -9.73 7.65
N ALA A 148 5.19 -9.07 6.50
CA ALA A 148 5.73 -7.74 6.28
C ALA A 148 5.19 -6.71 7.29
N SER A 149 3.92 -6.81 7.66
CA SER A 149 3.31 -5.89 8.64
C SER A 149 3.84 -6.10 10.06
N GLY A 150 4.12 -7.34 10.46
CA GLY A 150 4.62 -7.64 11.80
C GLY A 150 6.14 -7.53 11.94
N ASP A 151 6.88 -8.03 10.93
CA ASP A 151 8.29 -8.37 11.09
C ASP A 151 9.23 -7.47 10.27
N SER A 152 8.74 -6.70 9.30
CA SER A 152 9.58 -5.80 8.50
C SER A 152 10.03 -4.56 9.30
N ASP A 153 11.32 -4.23 9.27
CA ASP A 153 11.90 -3.01 9.84
C ASP A 153 11.76 -1.79 8.91
N CYS A 154 11.14 -1.95 7.74
CA CYS A 154 10.81 -0.85 6.85
C CYS A 154 9.50 -0.19 7.25
N SER A 155 9.36 1.12 7.02
CA SER A 155 8.11 1.84 7.25
C SER A 155 6.97 1.43 6.31
N SER A 156 7.26 0.67 5.24
CA SER A 156 6.26 0.03 4.37
C SER A 156 5.48 -1.09 5.07
N ALA A 157 5.92 -1.56 6.25
CA ALA A 157 5.22 -2.55 7.07
C ALA A 157 3.75 -2.22 7.26
N LYS A 158 3.41 -0.94 7.52
CA LYS A 158 2.02 -0.46 7.68
C LYS A 158 1.11 -0.68 6.45
N LYS A 159 1.69 -1.00 5.29
CA LYS A 159 0.99 -1.31 4.04
C LYS A 159 1.25 -2.74 3.57
N GLY A 160 1.56 -3.67 4.48
CA GLY A 160 1.90 -5.04 4.12
C GLY A 160 3.17 -5.15 3.28
N GLY A 161 4.11 -4.22 3.46
CA GLY A 161 5.37 -4.18 2.73
C GLY A 161 5.29 -3.58 1.32
N ASP A 162 4.13 -3.10 0.88
CA ASP A 162 3.95 -2.47 -0.44
C ASP A 162 4.81 -1.20 -0.58
N LEU A 163 5.62 -1.18 -1.63
CA LEU A 163 6.48 -0.04 -2.00
C LEU A 163 5.79 0.90 -2.98
N GLY A 164 4.63 0.51 -3.52
CA GLY A 164 3.97 1.23 -4.61
C GLY A 164 4.72 1.06 -5.94
N TRP A 165 4.37 1.91 -6.90
CA TRP A 165 5.00 1.93 -8.22
C TRP A 165 6.31 2.71 -8.17
N PHE A 166 7.35 2.17 -8.79
CA PHE A 166 8.63 2.85 -8.95
C PHE A 166 9.30 2.48 -10.28
N GLY A 167 9.97 3.45 -10.90
CA GLY A 167 10.75 3.28 -12.11
C GLY A 167 12.22 2.94 -11.84
N ARG A 168 12.99 2.74 -12.91
CA ARG A 168 14.44 2.50 -12.84
C ARG A 168 15.17 3.66 -12.17
N GLY A 169 16.17 3.35 -11.35
CA GLY A 169 16.99 4.32 -10.61
C GLY A 169 16.37 4.88 -9.34
N MET A 170 15.11 4.53 -9.01
CA MET A 170 14.45 5.00 -7.79
C MET A 170 14.82 4.17 -6.54
N MET A 171 15.22 2.91 -6.73
CA MET A 171 15.60 2.00 -5.64
C MET A 171 17.12 1.76 -5.62
N GLN A 172 17.63 1.20 -4.51
CA GLN A 172 19.03 0.77 -4.46
C GLN A 172 19.30 -0.28 -5.54
N LYS A 173 20.46 -0.21 -6.19
CA LYS A 173 20.80 -1.06 -7.34
C LYS A 173 20.66 -2.56 -7.07
N SER A 174 21.04 -3.01 -5.86
CA SER A 174 20.89 -4.41 -5.43
C SER A 174 19.44 -4.86 -5.20
N PHE A 175 18.51 -3.92 -5.04
CA PHE A 175 17.07 -4.19 -4.93
C PHE A 175 16.39 -4.14 -6.30
N GLU A 176 16.81 -3.20 -7.16
CA GLU A 176 16.28 -3.09 -8.53
C GLU A 176 16.70 -4.28 -9.41
N VAL A 177 17.93 -4.76 -9.23
CA VAL A 177 18.44 -5.93 -9.94
C VAL A 177 18.14 -7.17 -9.11
N SER A 178 17.09 -7.91 -9.49
CA SER A 178 16.90 -9.28 -8.98
C SER A 178 17.86 -10.21 -9.73
N PRO A 179 18.81 -10.89 -9.06
CA PRO A 179 19.78 -11.78 -9.71
C PRO A 179 19.16 -13.12 -10.15
N GLY A 180 18.10 -13.09 -10.96
CA GLY A 180 17.42 -14.30 -11.44
C GLY A 180 16.12 -14.11 -12.22
N ALA A 181 15.90 -12.94 -12.84
CA ALA A 181 14.85 -12.76 -13.84
C ALA A 181 15.46 -12.74 -15.24
#